data_AF-A0A7J9GQL1-F1
#
_entry.id   AF-A0A7J9GQL1-F1
#
_cell.length_a   1.000
_cell.length_b   1.000
_cell.length_c   1.000
_cell.angle_alpha   90.00
_cell.angle_beta   90.00
_cell.angle_gamma   90.00
#
_symmetry.space_group_name_H-M   'P 1'
#
loop_
_entity.id
_entity.type
_entity.pdbx_description
1 polymer ?
#
loop_
_entity_poly.entity_id
_entity_poly.type
_entity_poly.pdbx_seq_one_letter_code
_entity_poly.pdbx_strand_id
1 'polypeptide(L)'
;MPSQGDNQPAEKKIEQMEEEKMNMRLGMDVQKLETEKLRKEKHKAEEDLDSLKTDFKKLRLSVRTAGLEKTLEQWYQEIQEENIKAGRWEKKFQEAQMQNKSIEKSLSENQNKMDELKARVAELEKTIHQYQNRNSVVELKASLGRIEQMKRTVEELERVLQNCEAKIEYLKVNEYHQNE
;
A
#
# COMPACT_ATOMS: atom_id res chain seq x y z
N MET A 1 -34.37 35.32 124.65
CA MET A 1 -32.97 35.77 124.45
C MET A 1 -32.08 34.66 124.99
N PRO A 2 -31.52 33.79 124.13
CA PRO A 2 -30.18 34.08 123.61
C PRO A 2 -29.91 33.67 122.14
N SER A 3 -29.01 34.46 121.54
CA SER A 3 -28.10 34.16 120.43
C SER A 3 -28.67 33.68 119.10
N GLN A 4 -29.30 34.61 118.37
CA GLN A 4 -29.18 34.66 116.91
C GLN A 4 -27.85 35.37 116.59
N GLY A 5 -26.89 34.64 116.03
CA GLY A 5 -25.66 35.22 115.49
C GLY A 5 -24.43 34.42 115.85
N ASP A 6 -24.22 33.28 115.17
CA ASP A 6 -22.91 32.60 115.04
C ASP A 6 -22.97 31.46 113.99
N ASN A 7 -23.55 31.69 112.79
CA ASN A 7 -23.62 30.64 111.72
C ASN A 7 -23.17 31.10 110.30
N GLN A 8 -22.89 32.39 110.09
CA GLN A 8 -22.43 32.94 108.80
C GLN A 8 -21.16 32.30 108.20
N PRO A 9 -20.15 31.84 108.98
CA PRO A 9 -18.96 31.23 108.41
C PRO A 9 -19.23 29.84 107.80
N ALA A 10 -20.20 29.11 108.35
CA ALA A 10 -20.55 27.77 107.90
C ALA A 10 -21.33 27.80 106.57
N GLU A 11 -22.25 28.76 106.43
CA GLU A 11 -23.05 28.95 105.21
C GLU A 11 -22.18 29.29 103.99
N LYS A 12 -21.21 30.21 104.11
CA LYS A 12 -20.27 30.55 103.02
C LYS A 12 -19.42 29.36 102.57
N LYS A 13 -19.07 28.47 103.49
CA LYS A 13 -18.26 27.28 103.20
C LYS A 13 -19.08 26.20 102.51
N ILE A 14 -20.38 26.10 102.83
CA ILE A 14 -21.33 25.24 102.11
C ILE A 14 -21.52 25.75 100.68
N GLU A 15 -21.73 27.06 100.49
CA GLU A 15 -21.87 27.68 99.17
C GLU A 15 -20.63 27.46 98.29
N GLN A 16 -19.41 27.65 98.82
CA GLN A 16 -18.17 27.33 98.11
C GLN A 16 -18.07 25.85 97.71
N MET A 17 -18.42 24.92 98.61
CA MET A 17 -18.40 23.50 98.28
C MET A 17 -19.44 23.14 97.22
N GLU A 18 -20.61 23.79 97.22
CA GLU A 18 -21.62 23.60 96.19
C GLU A 18 -21.16 24.13 94.83
N GLU A 19 -20.50 25.28 94.80
CA GLU A 19 -19.90 25.86 93.59
C GLU A 19 -18.77 24.98 93.04
N GLU A 20 -17.84 24.51 93.89
CA GLU A 20 -16.78 23.58 93.50
C GLU A 20 -17.35 22.26 92.96
N LYS A 21 -18.39 21.71 93.61
CA LYS A 21 -19.08 20.51 93.14
C LYS A 21 -19.75 20.72 91.79
N MET A 22 -20.38 21.86 91.56
CA MET A 22 -20.98 22.21 90.28
C MET A 22 -19.90 22.36 89.19
N ASN A 23 -18.79 23.03 89.50
CA ASN A 23 -17.65 23.18 88.60
C ASN A 23 -17.01 21.84 88.23
N MET A 24 -16.83 20.93 89.19
CA MET A 24 -16.35 19.58 88.91
C MET A 24 -17.28 18.81 87.98
N ARG A 25 -18.60 18.95 88.16
CA ARG A 25 -19.60 18.29 87.31
C ARG A 25 -19.56 18.84 85.87
N LEU A 26 -19.48 20.16 85.72
CA LEU A 26 -19.32 20.80 84.41
C LEU A 26 -18.03 20.35 83.72
N GLY A 27 -16.91 20.25 84.46
CA GLY A 27 -15.64 19.75 83.92
C GLY A 27 -15.72 18.31 83.42
N MET A 28 -16.40 17.42 84.16
CA MET A 28 -16.67 16.05 83.72
C MET A 28 -17.50 15.99 82.44
N ASP A 29 -18.55 16.81 82.33
CA ASP A 29 -19.43 16.83 81.16
C ASP A 29 -18.69 17.36 79.92
N VAL A 30 -17.83 18.39 80.06
CA VAL A 30 -16.96 18.89 78.99
C VAL A 30 -15.99 17.81 78.51
N GLN A 31 -15.31 17.12 79.44
CA GLN A 31 -14.37 16.05 79.09
C GLN A 31 -15.09 14.90 78.35
N LYS A 32 -16.31 14.56 78.76
CA LYS A 32 -17.14 13.55 78.08
C LYS A 32 -17.49 13.99 76.65
N LEU A 33 -17.86 15.26 76.46
CA LEU A 33 -18.18 15.81 75.15
C LEU A 33 -16.96 15.80 74.21
N GLU A 34 -15.79 16.20 74.71
CA GLU A 34 -14.53 16.20 73.95
C GLU A 34 -14.10 14.79 73.54
N THR A 35 -14.17 13.83 74.47
CA THR A 35 -13.82 12.42 74.15
C THR A 35 -14.78 11.80 73.14
N GLU A 36 -16.07 12.15 73.17
CA GLU A 36 -17.03 11.71 72.16
C GLU A 36 -16.76 12.34 70.79
N LYS A 37 -16.43 13.64 70.76
CA LYS A 37 -16.04 14.34 69.53
C LYS A 37 -14.79 13.71 68.91
N LEU A 38 -13.75 13.48 69.71
CA LEU A 38 -12.52 12.81 69.26
C LEU A 38 -12.81 11.40 68.74
N ARG A 39 -13.73 10.65 69.37
CA ARG A 39 -14.12 9.32 68.88
C ARG A 39 -14.78 9.39 67.49
N LYS A 40 -15.65 10.37 67.26
CA LYS A 40 -16.31 10.59 65.95
C LYS A 40 -15.31 11.01 64.87
N GLU A 41 -14.41 11.93 65.19
CA GLU A 41 -13.35 12.38 64.28
C GLU A 41 -12.40 11.24 63.93
N LYS A 42 -12.00 10.41 64.91
CA LYS A 42 -11.19 9.21 64.68
C LYS A 42 -11.88 8.24 63.73
N HIS A 43 -13.16 7.93 63.97
CA HIS A 43 -13.91 6.99 63.13
C HIS A 43 -13.99 7.50 61.68
N LYS A 44 -14.23 8.79 61.48
CA LYS A 44 -14.25 9.40 60.14
C LYS A 44 -12.88 9.31 59.46
N ALA A 45 -11.80 9.59 60.20
CA ALA A 45 -10.44 9.49 59.66
C ALA A 45 -10.08 8.05 59.26
N GLU A 46 -10.56 7.04 60.01
CA GLU A 46 -10.40 5.62 59.66
C GLU A 46 -11.17 5.27 58.37
N GLU A 47 -12.41 5.74 58.20
CA GLU A 47 -13.19 5.57 56.96
C GLU A 47 -12.50 6.21 55.74
N ASP A 48 -12.02 7.45 55.90
CA ASP A 48 -11.32 8.18 54.84
C ASP A 48 -10.02 7.45 54.43
N LEU A 49 -9.30 6.87 55.40
CA LEU A 49 -8.09 6.08 55.16
C LEU A 49 -8.40 4.81 54.37
N ASP A 50 -9.47 4.09 54.71
CA ASP A 50 -9.88 2.88 54.00
C ASP A 50 -10.37 3.18 52.57
N SER A 51 -11.07 4.31 52.37
CA SER A 51 -11.43 4.80 51.03
C SER A 51 -10.18 5.08 50.20
N LEU A 52 -9.23 5.86 50.74
CA LEU A 52 -7.99 6.21 50.05
C LEU A 52 -7.17 4.98 49.67
N LYS A 53 -7.09 3.99 50.56
CA LYS A 53 -6.42 2.71 50.30
C LYS A 53 -7.07 1.94 49.15
N THR A 54 -8.38 2.02 49.02
CA THR A 54 -9.15 1.38 47.94
C THR A 54 -8.90 2.09 46.61
N ASP A 55 -8.92 3.42 46.60
CA ASP A 55 -8.67 4.22 45.40
C ASP A 55 -7.22 4.06 44.90
N PHE A 56 -6.26 4.00 45.82
CA PHE A 56 -4.87 3.71 45.49
C PHE A 56 -4.70 2.35 44.79
N LYS A 57 -5.37 1.30 45.30
CA LYS A 57 -5.34 -0.04 44.67
C LYS A 57 -5.93 0.00 43.26
N LYS A 58 -7.05 0.69 43.07
CA LYS A 58 -7.68 0.86 41.75
C LYS A 58 -6.74 1.59 40.79
N LEU A 59 -6.14 2.70 41.21
CA LEU A 59 -5.20 3.46 40.40
C LEU A 59 -4.02 2.61 39.93
N ARG A 60 -3.40 1.85 40.84
CA ARG A 60 -2.28 0.96 40.49
C ARG A 60 -2.68 -0.11 39.48
N LEU A 61 -3.86 -0.71 39.62
CA LEU A 61 -4.38 -1.65 38.64
C LEU A 61 -4.62 -0.97 37.28
N SER A 62 -5.20 0.23 37.25
CA SER A 62 -5.39 0.99 36.02
C SER A 62 -4.07 1.31 35.30
N VAL A 63 -3.03 1.71 36.03
CA VAL A 63 -1.68 1.97 35.47
C VAL A 63 -1.08 0.71 34.86
N ARG A 64 -1.26 -0.45 35.52
CA ARG A 64 -0.86 -1.76 34.99
C ARG A 64 -1.62 -2.15 33.74
N THR A 65 -2.95 -2.08 33.79
CA THR A 65 -3.82 -2.47 32.68
C THR A 65 -3.63 -1.58 31.45
N ALA A 66 -3.38 -0.28 31.65
CA ALA A 66 -3.05 0.63 30.57
C ALA A 66 -1.64 0.41 29.99
N GLY A 67 -0.84 -0.50 30.57
CA GLY A 67 0.54 -0.73 30.15
C GLY A 67 1.46 0.46 30.43
N LEU A 68 1.04 1.39 31.29
CA LEU A 68 1.78 2.59 31.67
C LEU A 68 2.84 2.30 32.75
N GLU A 69 2.84 1.09 33.31
CA GLU A 69 3.89 0.60 34.21
C GLU A 69 5.18 0.20 33.46
N LYS A 70 5.36 0.67 32.21
CA LYS A 70 6.65 0.51 31.50
C LYS A 70 7.71 1.37 32.17
N THR A 71 8.87 0.79 32.43
CA THR A 71 10.01 1.55 32.92
C THR A 71 10.62 2.39 31.79
N LEU A 72 11.28 3.49 32.14
CA LEU A 72 12.04 4.32 31.18
C LEU A 72 13.03 3.49 30.36
N GLU A 73 13.66 2.48 30.97
CA GLU A 73 14.59 1.56 30.33
C GLU A 73 13.93 0.76 29.19
N GLN A 74 12.71 0.25 29.40
CA GLN A 74 11.97 -0.48 28.38
C GLN A 74 11.62 0.41 27.18
N TRP A 75 11.27 1.67 27.42
CA TRP A 75 11.02 2.64 26.35
C TRP A 75 12.28 2.91 25.51
N TYR A 76 13.44 3.10 26.16
CA TYR A 76 14.68 3.29 25.43
C TYR A 76 15.04 2.06 24.58
N GLN A 77 14.88 0.87 25.15
CA GLN A 77 15.14 -0.38 24.44
C GLN A 77 14.22 -0.53 23.21
N GLU A 78 12.91 -0.28 23.35
CA GLU A 78 11.95 -0.33 22.24
C GLU A 78 12.30 0.68 21.13
N ILE A 79 12.65 1.92 21.51
CA ILE A 79 13.06 2.96 20.54
C ILE A 79 14.34 2.54 19.80
N GLN A 80 15.33 1.96 20.51
CA GLN A 80 16.55 1.47 19.89
C GLN A 80 16.27 0.32 18.92
N GLU A 81 15.45 -0.65 19.32
CA GLU A 81 15.08 -1.78 18.45
C GLU A 81 14.32 -1.32 17.20
N GLU A 82 13.41 -0.35 17.35
CA GLU A 82 12.66 0.20 16.22
C GLU A 82 13.56 1.04 15.30
N ASN A 83 14.50 1.81 15.86
CA ASN A 83 15.52 2.50 15.06
C ASN A 83 16.39 1.53 14.25
N ILE A 84 16.81 0.42 14.85
CA ILE A 84 17.57 -0.62 14.13
C ILE A 84 16.72 -1.24 13.01
N LYS A 85 15.43 -1.51 13.25
CA LYS A 85 14.51 -2.00 12.21
C LYS A 85 14.33 -0.97 11.10
N ALA A 86 14.12 0.30 11.44
CA ALA A 86 13.98 1.39 10.47
C ALA A 86 15.23 1.51 9.59
N GLY A 87 16.43 1.46 10.18
CA GLY A 87 17.69 1.45 9.42
C GLY A 87 17.84 0.26 8.47
N ARG A 88 17.37 -0.94 8.86
CA ARG A 88 17.33 -2.10 7.95
C ARG A 88 16.37 -1.89 6.78
N TRP A 89 15.20 -1.30 7.02
CA TRP A 89 14.24 -0.99 5.96
C TRP A 89 14.76 0.07 5.01
N GLU A 90 15.41 1.11 5.53
CA GLU A 90 16.05 2.14 4.72
C GLU A 90 17.10 1.54 3.78
N LYS A 91 17.95 0.64 4.27
CA LYS A 91 18.94 -0.04 3.44
C LYS A 91 18.28 -0.87 2.32
N LYS A 92 17.25 -1.66 2.65
CA LYS A 92 16.50 -2.44 1.66
C LYS A 92 15.83 -1.55 0.60
N PHE A 93 15.31 -0.40 1.02
CA PHE A 93 14.69 0.56 0.12
C PHE A 93 15.71 1.13 -0.86
N GLN A 94 16.91 1.51 -0.38
CA GLN A 94 18.00 1.98 -1.24
C GLN A 94 18.48 0.91 -2.22
N GLU A 95 18.63 -0.34 -1.77
CA GLU A 95 18.99 -1.48 -2.63
C GLU A 95 17.94 -1.69 -3.75
N ALA A 96 16.66 -1.71 -3.38
CA ALA A 96 15.56 -1.84 -4.36
C ALA A 96 15.53 -0.66 -5.34
N GLN A 97 15.80 0.57 -4.86
CA GLN A 97 15.85 1.75 -5.72
C GLN A 97 17.01 1.66 -6.74
N MET A 98 18.19 1.18 -6.33
CA MET A 98 19.31 0.97 -7.25
C MET A 98 18.99 -0.09 -8.31
N GLN A 99 18.35 -1.19 -7.91
CA GLN A 99 17.90 -2.23 -8.85
C GLN A 99 16.88 -1.68 -9.85
N ASN A 100 15.88 -0.92 -9.40
CA ASN A 100 14.90 -0.30 -10.29
C ASN A 100 15.54 0.61 -11.32
N LYS A 101 16.48 1.48 -10.91
CA LYS A 101 17.25 2.34 -11.84
C LYS A 101 18.03 1.52 -12.87
N SER A 102 18.62 0.40 -12.46
CA SER A 102 19.31 -0.51 -13.39
C SER A 102 18.34 -1.16 -14.39
N ILE A 103 17.17 -1.59 -13.92
CA ILE A 103 16.13 -2.19 -14.76
C ILE A 103 15.62 -1.17 -15.77
N GLU A 104 15.28 0.04 -15.35
CA GLU A 104 14.85 1.14 -16.24
C GLU A 104 15.87 1.42 -17.35
N LYS A 105 17.16 1.45 -17.01
CA LYS A 105 18.22 1.62 -18.00
C LYS A 105 18.23 0.49 -19.03
N SER A 106 18.20 -0.76 -18.57
CA SER A 106 18.16 -1.93 -19.47
C SER A 106 16.90 -2.00 -20.33
N LEU A 107 15.76 -1.55 -19.79
CA LEU A 107 14.49 -1.45 -20.53
C LEU A 107 14.62 -0.44 -21.67
N SER A 108 15.18 0.74 -21.39
CA SER A 108 15.43 1.78 -22.40
C SER A 108 16.38 1.30 -23.50
N GLU A 109 17.48 0.63 -23.13
CA GLU A 109 18.41 0.04 -24.10
C GLU A 109 17.74 -1.03 -24.97
N ASN A 110 16.88 -1.88 -24.39
CA ASN A 110 16.14 -2.89 -25.13
C ASN A 110 15.09 -2.28 -26.07
N GLN A 111 14.41 -1.21 -25.63
CA GLN A 111 13.47 -0.47 -26.46
C GLN A 111 14.18 0.11 -27.70
N ASN A 112 15.34 0.76 -27.50
CA ASN A 112 16.13 1.30 -28.61
C ASN A 112 16.56 0.19 -29.60
N LYS A 113 17.05 -0.95 -29.09
CA LYS A 113 17.41 -2.11 -29.94
C LYS A 113 16.22 -2.67 -30.70
N MET A 114 15.04 -2.72 -30.08
CA MET A 114 13.82 -3.17 -30.75
C MET A 114 13.46 -2.22 -31.90
N ASP A 115 13.58 -0.91 -31.70
CA ASP A 115 13.26 0.08 -32.72
C ASP A 115 14.27 0.03 -33.89
N GLU A 116 15.56 -0.19 -33.61
CA GLU A 116 16.57 -0.48 -34.64
C GLU A 116 16.26 -1.76 -35.45
N LEU A 117 15.85 -2.83 -34.76
CA LEU A 117 15.47 -4.08 -35.43
C LEU A 117 14.23 -3.91 -36.31
N LYS A 118 13.22 -3.17 -35.84
CA LYS A 118 12.04 -2.83 -36.65
C LYS A 118 12.43 -2.06 -37.91
N ALA A 119 13.35 -1.10 -37.81
CA ALA A 119 13.84 -0.35 -38.96
C ALA A 119 14.53 -1.27 -39.98
N ARG A 120 15.40 -2.18 -39.53
CA ARG A 120 16.07 -3.16 -40.40
C ARG A 120 15.08 -4.13 -41.06
N VAL A 121 14.06 -4.58 -40.33
CA VAL A 121 13.01 -5.43 -40.90
C VAL A 121 12.28 -4.69 -42.02
N ALA A 122 11.91 -3.42 -41.82
CA ALA A 122 11.25 -2.62 -42.86
C ALA A 122 12.14 -2.42 -44.11
N GLU A 123 13.45 -2.25 -43.93
CA GLU A 123 14.40 -2.20 -45.06
C GLU A 123 14.48 -3.54 -45.80
N LEU A 124 14.58 -4.65 -45.08
CA LEU A 124 14.62 -5.99 -45.68
C LEU A 124 13.34 -6.28 -46.45
N GLU A 125 12.17 -6.01 -45.87
CA GLU A 125 10.88 -6.13 -46.54
C GLU A 125 10.87 -5.35 -47.85
N LYS A 126 11.34 -4.09 -47.84
CA LYS A 126 11.43 -3.27 -49.07
C LYS A 126 12.33 -3.91 -50.12
N THR A 127 13.49 -4.43 -49.73
CA THR A 127 14.42 -5.08 -50.68
C THR A 127 13.86 -6.38 -51.27
N ILE A 128 13.15 -7.17 -50.46
CA ILE A 128 12.47 -8.39 -50.91
C ILE A 128 11.41 -8.07 -51.96
N HIS A 129 10.55 -7.08 -51.70
CA HIS A 129 9.53 -6.63 -52.65
C HIS A 129 10.17 -6.16 -53.97
N GLN A 130 11.28 -5.42 -53.90
CA GLN A 130 12.02 -4.98 -55.09
C GLN A 130 12.57 -6.16 -55.90
N TYR A 131 13.17 -7.15 -55.24
CA TYR A 131 13.70 -8.35 -55.90
C TYR A 131 12.59 -9.16 -56.57
N GLN A 132 11.47 -9.40 -55.88
CA GLN A 132 10.31 -10.11 -56.42
C GLN A 132 9.74 -9.42 -57.66
N ASN A 133 9.61 -8.09 -57.63
CA ASN A 133 9.15 -7.32 -58.78
C ASN A 133 10.12 -7.45 -59.97
N ARG A 134 11.43 -7.35 -59.74
CA ARG A 134 12.43 -7.52 -60.80
C ARG A 134 12.41 -8.93 -61.39
N ASN A 135 12.28 -9.95 -60.55
CA ASN A 135 12.19 -11.33 -61.01
C ASN A 135 10.95 -11.54 -61.90
N SER A 136 9.80 -11.02 -61.46
CA SER A 136 8.55 -11.05 -62.23
C SER A 136 8.69 -10.36 -63.59
N VAL A 137 9.36 -9.22 -63.66
CA VAL A 137 9.63 -8.51 -64.94
C VAL A 137 10.51 -9.34 -65.88
N VAL A 138 11.54 -10.02 -65.35
CA VAL A 138 12.41 -10.88 -66.16
C VAL A 138 11.64 -12.08 -66.73
N GLU A 139 10.82 -12.74 -65.90
CA GLU A 139 9.98 -13.85 -66.31
C GLU A 139 8.95 -13.43 -67.37
N LEU A 140 8.28 -12.28 -67.17
CA LEU A 140 7.35 -11.73 -68.14
C LEU A 140 8.03 -11.43 -69.48
N LYS A 141 9.23 -10.83 -69.47
CA LYS A 141 9.98 -10.52 -70.70
C LYS A 141 10.37 -11.79 -71.46
N ALA A 142 10.77 -12.85 -70.76
CA ALA A 142 11.05 -14.14 -71.38
C ALA A 142 9.80 -14.78 -72.00
N SER A 143 8.65 -14.70 -71.31
CA SER A 143 7.38 -15.20 -71.82
C SER A 143 6.91 -14.44 -73.07
N LEU A 144 7.09 -13.12 -73.10
CA LEU A 144 6.76 -12.27 -74.23
C LEU A 144 7.58 -12.65 -75.48
N GLY A 145 8.89 -12.84 -75.32
CA GLY A 145 9.76 -13.27 -76.42
C GLY A 145 9.35 -14.64 -76.99
N ARG A 146 8.87 -15.55 -76.13
CA ARG A 146 8.33 -16.85 -76.57
C ARG A 146 7.04 -16.68 -77.38
N ILE A 147 6.14 -15.80 -76.98
CA ILE A 147 4.90 -15.49 -77.71
C ILE A 147 5.23 -14.87 -79.08
N GLU A 148 6.17 -13.92 -79.13
CA GLU A 148 6.60 -13.31 -80.40
C GLU A 148 7.21 -14.33 -81.36
N GLN A 149 7.99 -15.28 -80.85
CA GLN A 149 8.52 -16.37 -81.66
C GLN A 149 7.39 -17.26 -82.20
N MET A 150 6.45 -17.66 -81.34
CA MET A 150 5.28 -18.45 -81.76
C MET A 150 4.46 -17.72 -82.84
N LYS A 151 4.28 -16.40 -82.69
CA LYS A 151 3.59 -15.58 -83.68
C LYS A 151 4.26 -15.65 -85.05
N ARG A 152 5.59 -15.48 -85.13
CA ARG A 152 6.33 -15.62 -86.41
C ARG A 152 6.18 -17.00 -87.02
N THR A 153 6.21 -18.05 -86.21
CA THR A 153 6.01 -19.42 -86.72
C THR A 153 4.61 -19.64 -87.27
N VAL A 154 3.59 -19.05 -86.64
CA VAL A 154 2.20 -19.11 -87.14
C VAL A 154 2.09 -18.36 -88.46
N GLU A 155 2.62 -17.14 -88.56
CA GLU A 155 2.62 -16.34 -89.79
C GLU A 155 3.29 -17.08 -90.97
N GLU A 156 4.40 -17.79 -90.71
CA GLU A 156 5.07 -18.59 -91.75
C GLU A 156 4.23 -19.81 -92.15
N LEU A 157 3.64 -20.52 -91.19
CA LEU A 157 2.74 -21.64 -91.45
C LEU A 157 1.50 -21.19 -92.25
N GLU A 158 0.94 -20.02 -91.95
CA GLU A 158 -0.16 -19.42 -92.71
C GLU A 158 0.21 -19.16 -94.17
N ARG A 159 1.41 -18.63 -94.45
CA ARG A 159 1.89 -18.46 -95.84
C ARG A 159 2.05 -19.78 -96.57
N VAL A 160 2.61 -20.79 -95.90
CA VAL A 160 2.74 -22.14 -96.48
C VAL A 160 1.37 -22.72 -96.77
N LEU A 161 0.41 -22.57 -95.85
CA LEU A 161 -0.97 -23.03 -96.04
C LEU A 161 -1.62 -22.33 -97.24
N GLN A 162 -1.55 -21.01 -97.35
CA GLN A 162 -2.07 -20.24 -98.49
C GLN A 162 -1.48 -20.72 -99.82
N ASN A 163 -0.18 -21.04 -99.85
CA ASN A 163 0.48 -21.58 -101.04
C ASN A 163 -0.07 -22.97 -101.40
N CYS A 164 -0.21 -23.86 -100.41
CA CYS A 164 -0.81 -25.18 -100.61
C CYS A 164 -2.27 -25.08 -101.09
N GLU A 165 -3.06 -24.17 -100.53
CA GLU A 165 -4.44 -23.90 -100.95
C GLU A 165 -4.50 -23.46 -102.43
N ALA A 166 -3.67 -22.50 -102.83
CA ALA A 166 -3.58 -22.07 -104.23
C ALA A 166 -3.17 -23.21 -105.19
N LYS A 167 -2.26 -24.09 -104.75
CA LYS A 167 -1.85 -25.28 -105.51
C LYS A 167 -3.01 -26.26 -105.69
N ILE A 168 -3.79 -26.50 -104.63
CA ILE A 168 -4.96 -27.37 -104.66
C ILE A 168 -6.04 -26.79 -105.57
N GLU A 169 -6.33 -25.49 -105.48
CA GLU A 169 -7.29 -24.83 -106.38
C GLU A 169 -6.88 -24.94 -107.85
N TYR A 170 -5.61 -24.68 -108.17
CA TYR A 170 -5.09 -24.85 -109.53
C TYR A 170 -5.29 -26.27 -110.06
N LEU A 171 -4.97 -27.29 -109.24
CA LEU A 171 -5.16 -28.69 -109.62
C LEU A 171 -6.64 -29.03 -109.82
N LYS A 172 -7.52 -28.55 -108.94
CA LYS A 172 -8.98 -28.75 -109.09
C LYS A 172 -9.50 -28.15 -110.38
N VAL A 173 -9.16 -26.90 -110.71
CA VAL A 173 -9.60 -26.25 -111.97
C VAL A 173 -9.13 -27.04 -113.19
N ASN A 174 -7.88 -27.50 -113.19
CA ASN A 174 -7.34 -28.28 -114.29
C ASN A 174 -8.03 -29.66 -114.44
N GLU A 175 -8.39 -30.31 -113.33
CA GLU A 175 -9.12 -31.58 -113.33
C GLU A 175 -10.56 -31.43 -113.85
N TYR A 176 -11.23 -30.29 -113.59
CA TYR A 176 -12.52 -29.98 -114.21
C TYR A 176 -12.40 -29.73 -115.73
N HIS A 177 -11.30 -29.12 -116.20
CA HIS A 177 -11.08 -28.86 -117.64
C HIS A 177 -10.66 -30.11 -118.44
N GLN A 178 -10.17 -31.16 -117.77
CA GLN A 178 -9.82 -32.45 -118.40
C GLN A 178 -10.98 -33.46 -118.43
N ASN A 179 -12.08 -33.19 -117.71
CA ASN A 179 -13.25 -34.05 -117.62
C ASN A 179 -14.51 -33.48 -118.32
N GLU A 180 -14.38 -32.37 -119.07
CA GLU A 180 -15.34 -31.89 -120.10
C GLU A 180 -14.94 -32.41 -121.49
#